data_AF-A0A316GVQ9-F1
#
_entry.id   AF-A0A316GVQ9-F1
#
_cell.length_a   1.000
_cell.length_b   1.000
_cell.length_c   1.000
_cell.angle_alpha   90.00
_cell.angle_beta   90.00
_cell.angle_gamma   90.00
#
_symmetry.space_group_name_H-M   'P 1'
#
loop_
_entity.id
_entity.type
_entity.pdbx_description
1 polymer ?
#
loop_
_entity_poly.entity_id
_entity_poly.type
_entity_poly.pdbx_seq_one_letter_code
_entity_poly.pdbx_strand_id
1 'polypeptide(L)'
;MNAATPAAGTVSTEGLARLLMLSTDRVRQLVRAGHIPRAGHGRYSLIGACQGYFRFLKDKGRNAGREAADGRLRDAKAEAIQRRMDREDAYLVDLREALGVFDEMTSEMLKFADTLPPLIAKQPAERTRVKAIVDADARRLRRSFARIRHGLATGQSDTQEDGDE
;
A
#
# COMPACT_ATOMS: atom_id res chain seq x y z
N MET A 1 -20.93 36.64 50.57
CA MET A 1 -22.31 36.22 50.21
C MET A 1 -22.33 34.70 50.16
N ASN A 2 -22.89 34.07 51.20
CA ASN A 2 -22.92 32.62 51.37
C ASN A 2 -24.19 32.09 50.70
N ALA A 3 -24.06 31.45 49.52
CA ALA A 3 -25.19 30.83 48.86
C ALA A 3 -25.58 29.56 49.64
N ALA A 4 -26.78 29.56 50.21
CA ALA A 4 -27.35 28.43 50.92
C ALA A 4 -27.38 27.20 49.99
N THR A 5 -26.58 26.18 50.33
CA THR A 5 -26.68 24.86 49.72
C THR A 5 -28.03 24.25 50.10
N PRO A 6 -28.92 23.93 49.14
CA PRO A 6 -30.19 23.30 49.50
C PRO A 6 -29.95 21.89 50.05
N ALA A 7 -30.51 21.64 51.23
CA ALA A 7 -30.43 20.39 51.95
C ALA A 7 -31.39 19.34 51.34
N ALA A 8 -30.90 18.58 50.35
CA ALA A 8 -31.27 17.19 50.02
C ALA A 8 -30.85 16.89 48.57
N GLY A 9 -29.65 16.31 48.38
CA GLY A 9 -29.12 16.07 47.04
C GLY A 9 -28.40 14.76 46.85
N THR A 10 -28.48 13.82 47.81
CA THR A 10 -27.77 12.54 47.74
C THR A 10 -28.72 11.38 47.48
N VAL A 11 -28.42 10.57 46.46
CA VAL A 11 -29.19 9.37 46.08
C VAL A 11 -28.39 8.10 46.35
N SER A 12 -29.09 6.99 46.59
CA SER A 12 -28.46 5.66 46.66
C SER A 12 -28.03 5.18 45.27
N THR A 13 -27.20 4.14 45.22
CA THR A 13 -26.82 3.50 43.96
C THR A 13 -28.04 3.02 43.15
N GLU A 14 -29.07 2.42 43.78
CA GLU A 14 -30.28 2.01 43.04
C GLU A 14 -31.12 3.19 42.56
N GLY A 15 -31.17 4.28 43.34
CA GLY A 15 -31.87 5.50 42.93
C GLY A 15 -31.19 6.14 41.73
N LEU A 16 -29.86 6.19 41.75
CA LEU A 16 -29.07 6.71 40.63
C LEU A 16 -29.17 5.83 39.38
N ALA A 17 -29.14 4.51 39.55
CA ALA A 17 -29.30 3.55 38.46
C ALA A 17 -30.65 3.73 37.75
N ARG A 18 -31.75 3.85 38.51
CA ARG A 18 -33.08 4.16 37.95
C ARG A 18 -33.12 5.50 37.24
N LEU A 19 -32.52 6.54 37.84
CA LEU A 19 -32.55 7.90 37.29
C LEU A 19 -31.75 8.03 35.98
N LEU A 20 -30.60 7.37 35.88
CA LEU A 20 -29.77 7.37 34.67
C LEU A 20 -30.18 6.29 33.67
N MET A 21 -31.20 5.49 33.97
CA MET A 21 -31.63 4.31 33.20
C MET A 21 -30.48 3.32 32.92
N LEU A 22 -29.70 3.03 33.97
CA LEU A 22 -28.56 2.10 33.94
C LEU A 22 -28.77 0.94 34.91
N SER A 23 -28.01 -0.14 34.73
CA SER A 23 -27.87 -1.14 35.79
C SER A 23 -27.03 -0.60 36.94
N THR A 24 -27.26 -1.12 38.16
CA THR A 24 -26.48 -0.78 39.35
C THR A 24 -24.99 -1.09 39.16
N ASP A 25 -24.67 -2.18 38.47
CA ASP A 25 -23.29 -2.52 38.13
C ASP A 25 -22.67 -1.54 37.14
N ARG A 26 -23.44 -1.04 36.17
CA ARG A 26 -22.95 -0.02 35.25
C ARG A 26 -22.65 1.30 35.97
N VAL A 27 -23.47 1.68 36.94
CA VAL A 27 -23.19 2.83 37.83
C VAL A 27 -21.89 2.59 38.61
N ARG A 28 -21.70 1.42 39.21
CA ARG A 28 -20.46 1.07 39.94
C ARG A 28 -19.23 1.12 39.04
N GLN A 29 -19.33 0.67 37.79
CA GLN A 29 -18.26 0.75 36.81
C GLN A 29 -17.89 2.21 36.51
N LEU A 30 -18.87 3.07 36.23
CA LEU A 30 -18.63 4.49 35.95
C LEU A 30 -18.04 5.24 37.16
N VAL A 31 -18.43 4.86 38.36
CA VAL A 31 -17.85 5.36 39.61
C VAL A 31 -16.39 4.91 39.76
N ARG A 32 -16.09 3.63 39.52
CA ARG A 32 -14.71 3.10 39.55
C ARG A 32 -13.82 3.74 38.49
N ALA A 33 -14.39 4.02 37.32
CA ALA A 33 -13.73 4.75 36.24
C ALA A 33 -13.59 6.26 36.50
N GLY A 34 -14.07 6.76 37.65
CA GLY A 34 -13.92 8.17 38.05
C GLY A 34 -14.90 9.14 37.38
N HIS A 35 -15.86 8.66 36.59
CA HIS A 35 -16.82 9.53 35.91
C HIS A 35 -17.93 10.05 36.84
N ILE A 36 -18.35 9.26 37.83
CA ILE A 36 -19.38 9.65 38.80
C ILE A 36 -18.74 9.90 40.18
N PRO A 37 -18.78 11.13 40.71
CA PRO A 37 -18.19 11.45 42.01
C PRO A 37 -19.01 10.89 43.18
N ARG A 38 -18.33 10.35 44.19
CA ARG A 38 -18.94 9.86 45.43
C ARG A 38 -19.15 11.01 46.42
N ALA A 39 -20.30 11.03 47.09
CA ALA A 39 -20.60 11.99 48.17
C ALA A 39 -20.52 11.33 49.57
N GLY A 40 -20.43 10.00 49.64
CA GLY A 40 -20.33 9.22 50.87
C GLY A 40 -20.42 7.72 50.59
N HIS A 41 -20.52 6.89 51.64
CA HIS A 41 -20.62 5.44 51.47
C HIS A 41 -21.94 5.04 50.80
N GLY A 42 -21.87 4.59 49.54
CA GLY A 42 -23.05 4.20 48.75
C GLY A 42 -23.99 5.37 48.38
N ARG A 43 -23.54 6.62 48.56
CA ARG A 43 -24.34 7.84 48.32
C ARG A 43 -23.64 8.76 47.32
N TYR A 44 -24.42 9.31 46.40
CA TYR A 44 -23.94 10.13 45.30
C TYR A 44 -24.70 11.44 45.24
N SER A 45 -23.99 12.55 45.00
CA SER A 45 -24.65 13.80 44.64
C SER A 45 -25.38 13.62 43.32
N LEU A 46 -26.68 13.88 43.31
CA LEU A 46 -27.52 13.76 42.11
C LEU A 46 -26.97 14.61 40.97
N ILE A 47 -26.67 15.88 41.25
CA ILE A 47 -26.13 16.83 40.27
C ILE A 47 -24.77 16.35 39.76
N GLY A 48 -23.86 15.97 40.67
CA GLY A 48 -22.52 15.51 40.30
C GLY A 48 -22.55 14.24 39.45
N ALA A 49 -23.46 13.31 39.75
CA ALA A 49 -23.60 12.07 39.01
C ALA A 49 -24.19 12.28 37.61
N CYS A 50 -25.20 13.14 37.45
CA CYS A 50 -25.74 13.51 36.14
C CYS A 50 -24.69 14.21 35.28
N GLN A 51 -23.99 15.22 35.82
CA GLN A 51 -22.93 15.93 35.09
C GLN A 51 -21.80 14.99 34.66
N GLY A 52 -21.36 14.12 35.56
CA GLY A 52 -20.36 13.10 35.29
C GLY A 52 -20.76 12.15 34.15
N TYR A 53 -22.01 11.69 34.18
CA TYR A 53 -22.56 10.83 33.12
C TYR A 53 -22.69 11.54 31.77
N PHE A 54 -23.19 12.78 31.74
CA PHE A 54 -23.26 13.57 30.51
C PHE A 54 -21.86 13.81 29.90
N ARG A 55 -20.85 14.08 30.73
CA ARG A 55 -19.47 14.21 30.27
C ARG A 55 -18.95 12.91 29.67
N PHE A 56 -19.18 11.78 30.35
CA PHE A 56 -18.85 10.45 29.82
C PHE A 56 -19.48 10.19 28.44
N LEU A 57 -20.78 10.49 28.25
CA LEU A 57 -21.46 10.32 26.97
C LEU A 57 -20.86 11.19 25.87
N LYS A 58 -20.55 12.46 26.18
CA LYS A 58 -19.93 13.40 25.24
C LYS A 58 -18.55 12.90 24.81
N ASP A 59 -17.73 12.44 25.74
CA ASP A 59 -16.39 11.96 25.45
C ASP A 59 -16.41 10.66 24.62
N LYS A 60 -17.34 9.74 24.92
CA LYS A 60 -17.54 8.52 24.12
C LYS A 60 -17.94 8.84 22.67
N GLY A 61 -18.83 9.81 22.45
CA GLY A 61 -19.21 10.25 21.11
C GLY A 61 -18.04 10.88 20.34
N ARG A 62 -17.19 11.66 21.00
CA ARG A 62 -15.98 12.26 20.39
C ARG A 62 -14.96 11.21 19.98
N ASN A 63 -14.75 10.19 20.81
CA ASN A 63 -13.83 9.10 20.50
C ASN A 63 -14.33 8.23 19.35
N ALA A 64 -15.62 7.87 19.33
CA ALA A 64 -16.21 7.14 18.21
C ALA A 64 -16.10 7.91 16.88
N GLY A 65 -16.30 9.25 16.91
CA GLY A 65 -16.12 10.09 15.73
C GLY A 65 -14.68 10.14 15.22
N ARG A 66 -13.69 10.13 16.13
CA ARG A 66 -12.26 10.05 15.79
C ARG A 66 -11.90 8.70 15.20
N GLU A 67 -12.32 7.61 15.83
CA GLU A 67 -12.08 6.25 15.32
C GLU A 67 -12.66 6.04 13.92
N ALA A 68 -13.87 6.56 13.67
CA ALA A 68 -14.50 6.52 12.34
C ALA A 68 -13.80 7.41 11.31
N ALA A 69 -13.15 8.50 11.72
CA ALA A 69 -12.34 9.34 10.82
C ALA A 69 -10.99 8.68 10.50
N ASP A 70 -10.34 8.11 11.51
CA ASP A 70 -9.08 7.38 11.36
C ASP A 70 -9.26 6.12 10.50
N GLY A 71 -10.38 5.41 10.65
CA GLY A 71 -10.75 4.29 9.77
C GLY A 71 -10.84 4.72 8.30
N ARG A 72 -11.62 5.76 8.01
CA ARG A 72 -11.76 6.30 6.64
C ARG A 72 -10.43 6.75 6.03
N LEU A 73 -9.54 7.35 6.83
CA LEU A 73 -8.21 7.74 6.36
C LEU A 73 -7.33 6.52 6.05
N ARG A 74 -7.41 5.47 6.87
CA ARG A 74 -6.68 4.22 6.61
C ARG A 74 -7.18 3.53 5.35
N ASP A 75 -8.49 3.46 5.15
CA ASP A 75 -9.11 2.85 3.97
C ASP A 75 -8.70 3.60 2.70
N ALA A 76 -8.76 4.94 2.71
CA ALA A 76 -8.34 5.76 1.58
C ALA A 76 -6.84 5.60 1.27
N LYS A 77 -5.99 5.45 2.29
CA LYS A 77 -4.55 5.17 2.10
C LYS A 77 -4.33 3.79 1.53
N ALA A 78 -5.04 2.76 2.02
CA ALA A 78 -4.94 1.41 1.50
C ALA A 78 -5.34 1.35 0.01
N GLU A 79 -6.43 2.01 -0.36
CA GLU A 79 -6.86 2.10 -1.76
C GLU A 79 -5.84 2.84 -2.64
N ALA A 80 -5.24 3.93 -2.14
CA ALA A 80 -4.20 4.65 -2.87
C ALA A 80 -2.93 3.79 -3.08
N ILE A 81 -2.55 3.00 -2.08
CA ILE A 81 -1.42 2.05 -2.20
C ILE A 81 -1.77 0.97 -3.22
N GLN A 82 -2.96 0.38 -3.15
CA GLN A 82 -3.38 -0.65 -4.10
C GLN A 82 -3.37 -0.12 -5.53
N ARG A 83 -3.96 1.05 -5.79
CA ARG A 83 -3.92 1.67 -7.13
C ARG A 83 -2.50 1.97 -7.62
N ARG A 84 -1.56 2.23 -6.71
CA ARG A 84 -0.15 2.42 -7.07
C ARG A 84 0.48 1.09 -7.45
N MET A 85 0.25 0.04 -6.67
CA MET A 85 0.69 -1.32 -6.99
C MET A 85 0.10 -1.80 -8.32
N ASP A 86 -1.20 -1.61 -8.56
CA ASP A 86 -1.85 -2.01 -9.81
C ASP A 86 -1.23 -1.30 -11.03
N ARG A 87 -0.82 -0.03 -10.88
CA ARG A 87 -0.11 0.70 -11.94
C ARG A 87 1.30 0.17 -12.12
N GLU A 88 2.04 -0.04 -11.05
CA GLU A 88 3.39 -0.61 -11.09
C GLU A 88 3.35 -1.99 -11.77
N ASP A 89 2.42 -2.86 -11.38
CA ASP A 89 2.17 -4.18 -11.97
C ASP A 89 1.80 -4.11 -13.45
N ALA A 90 1.03 -3.10 -13.89
CA ALA A 90 0.73 -2.90 -15.31
C ALA A 90 1.97 -2.56 -16.17
N TYR A 91 3.06 -2.10 -15.54
CA TYR A 91 4.34 -1.85 -16.21
C TYR A 91 5.37 -2.97 -16.01
N LEU A 92 5.06 -3.98 -15.18
CA LEU A 92 5.91 -5.15 -15.01
C LEU A 92 5.63 -6.15 -16.13
N VAL A 93 6.67 -6.47 -16.90
CA VAL A 93 6.65 -7.55 -17.89
C VAL A 93 7.35 -8.77 -17.29
N ASP A 94 6.80 -9.97 -17.49
CA ASP A 94 7.49 -11.20 -17.06
C ASP A 94 8.83 -11.30 -17.81
N LEU A 95 9.92 -11.47 -17.06
CA LEU A 95 11.26 -11.50 -17.62
C LEU A 95 11.43 -12.60 -18.68
N ARG A 96 10.74 -13.74 -18.54
CA ARG A 96 10.78 -14.82 -19.53
C ARG A 96 10.06 -14.43 -20.81
N GLU A 97 8.95 -13.71 -20.71
CA GLU A 97 8.23 -13.18 -21.87
C GLU A 97 9.08 -12.14 -22.61
N ALA A 98 9.66 -11.18 -21.88
CA ALA A 98 10.56 -10.18 -22.46
C ALA A 98 11.77 -10.81 -23.16
N LEU A 99 12.40 -11.81 -22.53
CA LEU A 99 13.51 -12.56 -23.14
C LEU A 99 13.06 -13.39 -24.36
N GLY A 100 11.85 -13.95 -24.34
CA GLY A 100 11.27 -14.68 -25.47
C GLY A 100 11.07 -13.77 -26.68
N VAL A 101 10.46 -12.60 -26.49
CA VAL A 101 10.29 -11.60 -27.55
C VAL A 101 11.65 -11.14 -28.09
N PHE A 102 12.64 -10.92 -27.22
CA PHE A 102 13.99 -10.57 -27.64
C PHE A 102 14.64 -11.67 -28.50
N ASP A 103 14.54 -12.94 -28.09
CA ASP A 103 15.08 -14.08 -28.82
C ASP A 103 14.40 -14.26 -30.18
N GLU A 104 13.08 -14.00 -30.27
CA GLU A 104 12.32 -14.02 -31.52
C GLU A 104 12.77 -12.92 -32.48
N MET A 105 12.83 -11.66 -32.01
CA MET A 105 13.26 -10.51 -32.81
C MET A 105 14.68 -10.69 -33.36
N THR A 106 15.62 -11.14 -32.51
CA THR A 106 17.01 -11.34 -32.94
C THR A 106 17.14 -12.50 -33.93
N SER A 107 16.36 -13.57 -33.75
CA SER A 107 16.31 -14.68 -34.69
C SER A 107 15.80 -14.25 -36.06
N GLU A 108 14.72 -13.46 -36.11
CA GLU A 108 14.14 -12.97 -37.37
C GLU A 108 15.11 -12.05 -38.12
N MET A 109 15.80 -11.17 -37.41
CA MET A 109 16.83 -10.32 -38.01
C MET A 109 18.01 -11.11 -38.59
N LEU A 110 18.42 -12.20 -37.94
CA LEU A 110 19.49 -13.07 -38.45
C LEU A 110 19.04 -13.86 -39.68
N LYS A 111 17.79 -14.35 -39.71
CA LYS A 111 17.22 -14.96 -40.92
C LYS A 111 17.19 -13.98 -42.08
N PHE A 112 16.82 -12.72 -41.82
CA PHE A 112 16.85 -11.68 -42.83
C PHE A 112 18.25 -11.50 -43.43
N ALA A 113 19.30 -11.50 -42.59
CA ALA A 113 20.68 -11.42 -43.07
C ALA A 113 21.03 -12.54 -44.06
N ASP A 114 20.58 -13.77 -43.80
CA ASP A 114 20.80 -14.92 -44.69
C ASP A 114 20.15 -14.76 -46.08
N THR A 115 19.15 -13.87 -46.21
CA THR A 115 18.51 -13.55 -47.51
C THR A 115 19.29 -12.55 -48.35
N LEU A 116 20.25 -11.82 -47.79
CA LEU A 116 20.97 -10.74 -48.49
C LEU A 116 21.90 -11.23 -49.62
N PRO A 117 22.73 -12.28 -49.44
CA PRO A 117 23.66 -12.72 -50.49
C PRO A 117 23.00 -13.03 -51.84
N PRO A 118 21.86 -13.76 -51.93
CA PRO A 118 21.21 -14.01 -53.21
C PRO A 118 20.55 -12.78 -53.85
N LEU A 119 20.19 -11.76 -53.05
CA LEU A 119 19.63 -10.50 -53.54
C LEU A 119 20.71 -9.57 -54.10
N ILE A 120 21.89 -9.56 -53.48
CA ILE A 120 23.00 -8.69 -53.85
C ILE A 120 23.77 -9.25 -55.04
N ALA A 121 24.09 -10.55 -55.03
CA ALA A 121 25.00 -11.16 -56.00
C ALA A 121 24.30 -12.15 -56.93
N LYS A 122 24.43 -11.91 -58.24
CA LYS A 122 23.86 -12.78 -59.28
C LYS A 122 24.80 -13.92 -59.67
N GLN A 123 26.11 -13.69 -59.65
CA GLN A 123 27.10 -14.70 -60.02
C GLN A 123 27.44 -15.64 -58.85
N PRO A 124 27.66 -16.95 -59.09
CA PRO A 124 27.95 -17.90 -58.01
C PRO A 124 29.18 -17.56 -57.16
N ALA A 125 30.29 -17.16 -57.79
CA ALA A 125 31.53 -16.83 -57.08
C ALA A 125 31.38 -15.59 -56.18
N GLU A 126 30.71 -14.55 -56.69
CA GLU A 126 30.41 -13.33 -55.95
C GLU A 126 29.45 -13.61 -54.79
N ARG A 127 28.43 -14.46 -54.99
CA ARG A 127 27.49 -14.86 -53.95
C ARG A 127 28.18 -15.59 -52.80
N THR A 128 29.12 -16.48 -53.09
CA THR A 128 29.92 -17.15 -52.05
C THR A 128 30.73 -16.14 -51.24
N ARG A 129 31.36 -15.15 -51.90
CA ARG A 129 32.12 -14.10 -51.22
C ARG A 129 31.22 -13.23 -50.33
N VAL A 130 30.08 -12.76 -50.85
CA VAL A 130 29.12 -11.94 -50.09
C VAL A 130 28.55 -12.73 -48.92
N LYS A 131 28.19 -14.00 -49.11
CA LYS A 131 27.71 -14.86 -48.02
C LYS A 131 28.73 -15.00 -46.91
N ALA A 132 30.01 -15.20 -47.24
CA ALA A 132 31.05 -15.34 -46.23
C ALA A 132 31.19 -14.07 -45.35
N ILE A 133 31.03 -12.88 -45.94
CA ILE A 133 31.04 -11.59 -45.22
C ILE A 133 29.80 -11.49 -44.31
N VAL A 134 28.61 -11.70 -44.88
CA VAL A 134 27.35 -11.65 -44.13
C VAL A 134 27.33 -12.64 -42.96
N ASP A 135 27.81 -13.87 -43.17
CA ASP A 135 27.90 -14.88 -42.12
C ASP A 135 28.87 -14.46 -41.00
N ALA A 136 29.97 -13.78 -41.35
CA ALA A 136 30.94 -13.29 -40.37
C ALA A 136 30.33 -12.20 -39.48
N ASP A 137 29.57 -11.27 -40.06
CA ASP A 137 28.91 -10.21 -39.32
C ASP A 137 27.70 -10.73 -38.53
N ALA A 138 26.92 -11.67 -39.09
CA ALA A 138 25.86 -12.36 -38.36
C ALA A 138 26.40 -13.10 -37.12
N ARG A 139 27.59 -13.70 -37.19
CA ARG A 139 28.27 -14.29 -36.02
C ARG A 139 28.67 -13.23 -34.99
N ARG A 140 29.11 -12.03 -35.41
CA ARG A 140 29.41 -10.92 -34.48
C ARG A 140 28.14 -10.44 -33.78
N LEU A 141 27.06 -10.23 -34.53
CA LEU A 141 25.75 -9.83 -34.01
C LEU A 141 25.21 -10.84 -33.00
N ARG A 142 25.25 -12.15 -33.31
CA ARG A 142 24.85 -13.22 -32.38
C ARG A 142 25.56 -13.13 -31.03
N ARG A 143 26.88 -12.91 -31.03
CA ARG A 143 27.65 -12.74 -29.79
C ARG A 143 27.24 -11.48 -29.03
N SER A 144 26.96 -10.39 -29.72
CA SER A 144 26.50 -9.16 -29.08
C SER A 144 25.11 -9.33 -28.45
N PHE A 145 24.16 -9.94 -29.17
CA PHE A 145 22.83 -10.23 -28.64
C PHE A 145 22.89 -11.18 -27.45
N ALA A 146 23.75 -12.19 -27.47
CA ALA A 146 23.94 -13.08 -26.33
C ALA A 146 24.40 -12.34 -25.06
N ARG A 147 25.30 -11.34 -25.21
CA ARG A 147 25.72 -10.49 -24.07
C ARG A 147 24.59 -9.62 -23.54
N ILE A 148 23.87 -8.92 -24.43
CA ILE A 148 22.73 -8.06 -24.05
C ILE A 148 21.65 -8.89 -23.35
N ARG A 149 21.33 -10.06 -23.91
CA ARG A 149 20.36 -11.00 -23.33
C ARG A 149 20.80 -11.48 -21.95
N HIS A 150 22.09 -11.76 -21.76
CA HIS A 150 22.63 -12.15 -20.47
C HIS A 150 22.48 -11.01 -19.44
N GLY A 151 22.84 -9.78 -19.81
CA GLY A 151 22.68 -8.61 -18.95
C GLY A 151 21.21 -8.35 -18.56
N LEU A 152 20.28 -8.52 -19.51
CA LEU A 152 18.84 -8.43 -19.23
C LEU A 152 18.38 -9.54 -18.27
N ALA A 153 18.89 -10.76 -18.42
CA ALA A 153 18.53 -11.89 -17.56
C ALA A 153 19.11 -11.79 -16.13
N THR A 154 20.27 -11.14 -15.95
CA THR A 154 20.93 -10.98 -14.65
C THR A 154 20.63 -9.64 -13.98
N GLY A 155 19.95 -8.71 -14.69
CA GLY A 155 19.72 -7.35 -14.22
C GLY A 155 20.98 -6.47 -14.21
N GLN A 156 22.07 -6.95 -14.81
CA GLN A 156 23.31 -6.19 -14.96
C GLN A 156 23.30 -5.53 -16.33
N SER A 157 22.93 -4.25 -16.40
CA SER A 157 23.12 -3.46 -17.59
C SER A 157 24.62 -3.26 -17.80
N ASP A 158 25.21 -3.94 -18.78
CA ASP A 158 26.56 -3.71 -19.28
C ASP A 158 26.61 -2.40 -20.10
N THR A 159 25.92 -1.36 -19.62
CA THR A 159 26.11 0.02 -20.04
C THR A 159 27.44 0.45 -19.43
N GLN A 160 28.54 -0.04 -20.00
CA GLN A 160 29.71 0.79 -20.10
C GLN A 160 29.27 1.97 -20.94
N GLU A 161 28.84 3.03 -20.25
CA GLU A 161 29.05 4.38 -20.75
C GLU A 161 30.53 4.41 -21.15
N ASP A 162 30.79 4.37 -22.45
CA ASP A 162 32.05 4.85 -23.03
C ASP A 162 32.08 6.37 -22.76
N GLY A 163 32.24 6.71 -21.48
CA GLY A 163 32.60 8.02 -20.97
C GLY A 163 34.10 7.99 -20.69
N ASP A 164 34.75 9.02 -21.21
CA ASP A 164 36.10 9.50 -20.88
C ASP A 164 37.26 8.84 -21.66
N GLU A 165 37.63 9.42 -22.80
CA GLU A 165 38.70 10.45 -22.93
C GLU A 165 38.93 10.89 -24.39
#